data_AF-A0A6I5ZWF0-F1
#
_entry.id   AF-A0A6I5ZWF0-F1
#
_cell.length_a   1.000
_cell.length_b   1.000
_cell.length_c   1.000
_cell.angle_alpha   90.00
_cell.angle_beta   90.00
_cell.angle_gamma   90.00
#
_symmetry.space_group_name_H-M   'P 1'
#
loop_
_entity.id
_entity.type
_entity.pdbx_description
1 polymer ?
#
loop_
_entity_poly.entity_id
_entity_poly.type
_entity_poly.pdbx_seq_one_letter_code
_entity_poly.pdbx_strand_id
1 'polypeptide(L)'
;MVTTLRAALSVLLLVGFYAVAGGIVVAVAAWALWERQTGSGANATKLGFVALVLAVAIVTALVKVARARPAPEPGVVVPERDAPELWATVRELADAAGTRAPDEIRLVPVVNAAVAEDARLLGLVAGTRRLYLGVPLVAGLDVARLRSVLAHELGHYSHSHTRLAPIAYRGRAVMRATLEEIGGGPVGWVLLMYARLYGLVSASVSRRQELEADALSVRVAGRATAQAALRELPVVDAAWDFYLQRYVDPGWQEGLAPTAPGFFEGFVQLLAARGDELAAVRAEAPPREQTAWDSHPSLGARVDAMQAMPSGDVPVDTRPATALLPTFTAAAAAVAEGAVEFEDRERLDWDALTARALATGQQRVADSVYRTAARAAGVPRGTLGTVLDLVAAGRGRALTDEVRVEPTGAYRNHRDAPLRDLLHVVVRAAAVQASAARWQHSWDGPARLVGPDGPPPDVVALVDAAVAGDAAAARARLAGCGIDADAVGQVAERGTAHGGRVLGGIGPVDVDGAPHDVVHLDNGLLLLPCDPRKGVGRERMATALASAPVVALARRHRFVAFEDVAHAEVHKRTPLTVTFTLHDGSQVALRVRWSSDQLAKGSDDRLHDAALRLAPTAAPVG
;
A
#
# COMPACT_ATOMS: atom_id res chain seq x y z
N MET A 1 -14.26 -35.00 22.28
CA MET A 1 -13.08 -35.44 23.06
C MET A 1 -11.74 -35.00 22.43
N VAL A 2 -11.52 -35.15 21.12
CA VAL A 2 -10.25 -34.72 20.47
C VAL A 2 -10.06 -33.19 20.46
N THR A 3 -11.15 -32.41 20.35
CA THR A 3 -11.13 -30.93 20.34
C THR A 3 -10.77 -30.32 21.68
N THR A 4 -11.37 -30.80 22.76
CA THR A 4 -11.05 -30.38 24.13
C THR A 4 -9.61 -30.71 24.49
N LEU A 5 -9.09 -31.85 24.02
CA LEU A 5 -7.69 -32.24 24.21
C LEU A 5 -6.72 -31.30 23.48
N ARG A 6 -7.01 -30.91 22.23
CA ARG A 6 -6.14 -29.99 21.46
C ARG A 6 -6.20 -28.55 21.96
N ALA A 7 -7.36 -28.08 22.41
CA ALA A 7 -7.50 -26.79 23.07
C ALA A 7 -6.76 -26.77 24.41
N ALA A 8 -6.90 -27.83 25.22
CA ALA A 8 -6.13 -28.01 26.46
C ALA A 8 -4.62 -28.08 26.19
N LEU A 9 -4.20 -28.77 25.13
CA LEU A 9 -2.81 -28.83 24.69
C LEU A 9 -2.28 -27.45 24.27
N SER A 10 -3.10 -26.64 23.58
CA SER A 10 -2.72 -25.27 23.22
C SER A 10 -2.52 -24.40 24.47
N VAL A 11 -3.40 -24.53 25.48
CA VAL A 11 -3.22 -23.85 26.77
C VAL A 11 -1.99 -24.37 27.52
N LEU A 12 -1.75 -25.68 27.51
CA LEU A 12 -0.56 -26.29 28.11
C LEU A 12 0.73 -25.80 27.43
N LEU A 13 0.73 -25.66 26.11
CA LEU A 13 1.85 -25.09 25.36
C LEU A 13 2.04 -23.61 25.67
N LEU A 14 0.96 -22.84 25.88
CA LEU A 14 1.08 -21.45 26.33
C LEU A 14 1.73 -21.37 27.72
N VAL A 15 1.33 -22.22 28.66
CA VAL A 15 1.98 -22.33 29.98
C VAL A 15 3.44 -22.78 29.82
N GLY A 16 3.69 -23.76 28.96
CA GLY A 16 5.02 -24.27 28.65
C GLY A 16 5.95 -23.22 28.04
N PHE A 17 5.43 -22.30 27.21
CA PHE A 17 6.20 -21.19 26.68
C PHE A 17 6.77 -20.31 27.79
N TYR A 18 5.97 -19.97 28.80
CA TYR A 18 6.46 -19.22 29.95
C TYR A 18 7.36 -20.03 30.87
N ALA A 19 7.12 -21.33 31.02
CA ALA A 19 8.01 -22.21 31.75
C ALA A 19 9.40 -22.27 31.11
N VAL A 20 9.47 -22.32 29.76
CA VAL A 20 10.74 -22.25 29.01
C VAL A 20 11.37 -20.87 29.15
N ALA A 21 10.63 -19.79 28.93
CA ALA A 21 11.15 -18.43 29.04
C ALA A 21 11.70 -18.14 30.45
N GLY A 22 10.95 -18.49 31.50
CA GLY A 22 11.38 -18.37 32.89
C GLY A 22 12.54 -19.31 33.23
N GLY A 23 12.54 -20.54 32.70
CA GLY A 23 13.64 -21.50 32.86
C GLY A 23 14.96 -20.98 32.27
N ILE A 24 14.91 -20.30 31.12
CA ILE A 24 16.08 -19.64 30.53
C ILE A 24 16.61 -18.55 31.46
N VAL A 25 15.74 -17.69 32.00
CA VAL A 25 16.16 -16.66 32.98
C VAL A 25 16.84 -17.29 34.19
N VAL A 26 16.25 -18.34 34.76
CA VAL A 26 16.81 -19.06 35.91
C VAL A 26 18.15 -19.69 35.57
N ALA A 27 18.28 -20.31 34.40
CA ALA A 27 19.53 -20.93 33.96
C ALA A 27 20.67 -19.90 33.79
N VAL A 28 20.37 -18.76 33.15
CA VAL A 28 21.36 -17.68 32.99
C VAL A 28 21.74 -17.07 34.34
N ALA A 29 20.77 -16.89 35.25
CA ALA A 29 21.03 -16.40 36.60
C ALA A 29 21.88 -17.40 37.42
N ALA A 30 21.59 -18.70 37.33
CA ALA A 30 22.37 -19.75 37.99
C ALA A 30 23.81 -19.80 37.46
N TRP A 31 24.01 -19.64 36.14
CA TRP A 31 25.34 -19.54 35.55
C TRP A 31 26.08 -18.28 36.04
N ALA A 32 25.40 -17.13 36.10
CA ALA A 32 25.99 -15.92 36.66
C ALA A 32 26.46 -16.12 38.12
N LEU A 33 25.67 -16.83 38.95
CA LEU A 33 26.04 -17.15 40.33
C LEU A 33 27.22 -18.14 40.40
N TRP A 34 27.27 -19.13 39.50
CA TRP A 34 28.38 -20.08 39.43
C TRP A 34 29.70 -19.40 39.04
N GLU A 35 29.69 -18.55 38.01
CA GLU A 35 30.86 -17.73 37.59
C GLU A 35 31.35 -16.79 38.70
N ARG A 36 30.43 -16.29 39.54
CA ARG A 36 30.78 -15.49 40.72
C ARG A 36 31.55 -16.30 41.75
N GLN A 37 31.26 -17.60 41.88
CA GLN A 37 31.96 -18.50 42.80
C GLN A 37 33.29 -19.02 42.24
N THR A 38 33.43 -19.14 40.91
CA THR A 38 34.64 -19.68 40.24
C THR A 38 35.66 -18.63 39.80
N GLY A 39 35.39 -17.33 39.98
CA GLY A 39 36.42 -16.28 39.99
C GLY A 39 36.39 -15.26 38.84
N SER A 40 35.38 -15.28 37.96
CA SER A 40 35.23 -14.25 36.91
C SER A 40 34.10 -13.28 37.22
N GLY A 41 34.33 -12.38 38.19
CA GLY A 41 33.33 -11.40 38.63
C GLY A 41 32.78 -10.51 37.50
N ALA A 42 33.60 -10.22 36.48
CA ALA A 42 33.19 -9.46 35.31
C ALA A 42 32.19 -10.24 34.42
N ASN A 43 32.41 -11.54 34.21
CA ASN A 43 31.49 -12.39 33.44
C ASN A 43 30.19 -12.63 34.20
N ALA A 44 30.28 -12.88 35.51
CA ALA A 44 29.12 -13.01 36.38
C ALA A 44 28.22 -11.76 36.34
N THR A 45 28.83 -10.56 36.34
CA THR A 45 28.08 -9.29 36.25
C THR A 45 27.40 -9.13 34.90
N LYS A 46 28.09 -9.46 33.79
CA LYS A 46 27.51 -9.43 32.43
C LYS A 46 26.34 -10.41 32.30
N LEU A 47 26.50 -11.66 32.74
CA LEU A 47 25.45 -12.68 32.70
C LEU A 47 24.25 -12.32 33.59
N GLY A 48 24.52 -11.77 34.79
CA GLY A 48 23.46 -11.26 35.68
C GLY A 48 22.67 -10.12 35.05
N PHE A 49 23.34 -9.20 34.35
CA PHE A 49 22.68 -8.14 33.60
C PHE A 49 21.81 -8.71 32.46
N VAL A 50 22.30 -9.71 31.71
CA VAL A 50 21.51 -10.39 30.67
C VAL A 50 20.29 -11.08 31.24
N ALA A 51 20.42 -11.80 32.35
CA ALA A 51 19.28 -12.44 33.03
C ALA A 51 18.24 -11.42 33.48
N LEU A 52 18.68 -10.27 34.01
CA LEU A 52 17.80 -9.19 34.41
C LEU A 52 17.06 -8.58 33.21
N VAL A 53 17.76 -8.29 32.11
CA VAL A 53 17.14 -7.76 30.87
C VAL A 53 16.10 -8.74 30.33
N LEU A 54 16.41 -10.05 30.27
CA LEU A 54 15.45 -11.07 29.83
C LEU A 54 14.24 -11.17 30.76
N ALA A 55 14.45 -11.12 32.07
CA ALA A 55 13.35 -11.14 33.05
C ALA A 55 12.45 -9.91 32.89
N VAL A 56 13.04 -8.73 32.76
CA VAL A 56 12.31 -7.48 32.53
C VAL A 56 11.56 -7.54 31.21
N ALA A 57 12.16 -8.03 30.12
CA ALA A 57 11.50 -8.19 28.82
C ALA A 57 10.27 -9.11 28.91
N ILE A 58 10.39 -10.28 29.56
CA ILE A 58 9.27 -11.22 29.74
C ILE A 58 8.14 -10.60 30.57
N VAL A 59 8.48 -9.95 31.69
CA VAL A 59 7.50 -9.28 32.56
C VAL A 59 6.83 -8.11 31.82
N THR A 60 7.60 -7.34 31.05
CA THR A 60 7.07 -6.20 30.27
C THR A 60 6.14 -6.69 29.16
N ALA A 61 6.50 -7.75 28.43
CA ALA A 61 5.62 -8.37 27.43
C ALA A 61 4.32 -8.89 28.05
N LEU A 62 4.39 -9.57 29.20
CA LEU A 62 3.24 -10.03 29.96
C LEU A 62 2.31 -8.88 30.39
N VAL A 63 2.89 -7.83 30.99
CA VAL A 63 2.14 -6.66 31.44
C VAL A 63 1.55 -5.91 30.25
N LYS A 64 2.30 -5.75 29.15
CA LYS A 64 1.84 -5.10 27.92
C LYS A 64 0.64 -5.84 27.33
N VAL A 65 0.64 -7.17 27.28
CA VAL A 65 -0.49 -7.94 26.77
C VAL A 65 -1.67 -7.97 27.74
N ALA A 66 -1.42 -8.06 29.05
CA ALA A 66 -2.47 -8.03 30.07
C ALA A 66 -3.15 -6.66 30.16
N ARG A 67 -2.41 -5.58 29.92
CA ARG A 67 -2.90 -4.20 29.91
C ARG A 67 -3.24 -3.69 28.52
N ALA A 68 -2.95 -4.45 27.46
CA ALA A 68 -3.32 -4.10 26.10
C ALA A 68 -4.85 -4.01 26.04
N ARG A 69 -5.34 -2.78 26.15
CA ARG A 69 -6.64 -2.44 25.60
C ARG A 69 -6.42 -2.41 24.10
N PRO A 70 -7.23 -3.11 23.29
CA PRO A 70 -7.30 -2.78 21.87
C PRO A 70 -7.48 -1.27 21.81
N ALA A 71 -6.58 -0.56 21.13
CA ALA A 71 -6.87 0.83 20.82
C ALA A 71 -8.23 0.84 20.13
N PRO A 72 -9.15 1.77 20.46
CA PRO A 72 -10.39 1.87 19.69
C PRO A 72 -9.97 2.07 18.24
N GLU A 73 -10.24 1.07 17.39
CA GLU A 73 -9.94 1.20 15.98
C GLU A 73 -10.74 2.40 15.44
N PRO A 74 -10.14 3.22 14.56
CA PRO A 74 -10.83 4.33 13.94
C PRO A 74 -12.12 3.83 13.30
N GLY A 75 -13.26 4.44 13.63
CA GLY A 75 -14.54 4.03 13.06
C GLY A 75 -15.72 4.81 13.62
N VAL A 76 -16.74 4.98 12.77
CA VAL A 76 -17.96 5.71 13.11
C VAL A 76 -18.95 4.76 13.77
N VAL A 77 -19.37 5.08 14.99
CA VAL A 77 -20.41 4.34 15.71
C VAL A 77 -21.72 4.47 14.95
N VAL A 78 -22.43 3.37 14.76
CA VAL A 78 -23.75 3.34 14.12
C VAL A 78 -24.82 3.15 15.20
N PRO A 79 -25.54 4.22 15.59
CA PRO A 79 -26.65 4.11 16.53
C PRO A 79 -27.79 3.26 15.96
N GLU A 80 -28.50 2.54 16.82
CA GLU A 80 -29.63 1.70 16.42
C GLU A 80 -30.73 2.49 15.70
N ARG A 81 -30.99 3.73 16.14
CA ARG A 81 -31.96 4.62 15.49
C ARG A 81 -31.62 4.93 14.02
N ASP A 82 -30.34 4.87 13.65
CA ASP A 82 -29.86 5.27 12.32
C ASP A 82 -29.76 4.06 11.37
N ALA A 83 -29.71 2.84 11.91
CA ALA A 83 -29.69 1.59 11.14
C ALA A 83 -30.46 0.44 11.85
N PRO A 84 -31.78 0.56 12.06
CA PRO A 84 -32.55 -0.40 12.85
C PRO A 84 -32.56 -1.81 12.24
N GLU A 85 -32.59 -1.91 10.92
CA GLU A 85 -32.59 -3.18 10.19
C GLU A 85 -31.24 -3.92 10.31
N LEU A 86 -30.12 -3.18 10.27
CA LEU A 86 -28.79 -3.74 10.53
C LEU A 86 -28.70 -4.30 11.95
N TRP A 87 -29.14 -3.55 12.95
CA TRP A 87 -29.11 -3.98 14.35
C TRP A 87 -30.00 -5.20 14.60
N ALA A 88 -31.20 -5.23 14.02
CA ALA A 88 -32.08 -6.39 14.06
C ALA A 88 -31.41 -7.63 13.43
N THR A 89 -30.81 -7.46 12.24
CA THR A 89 -30.05 -8.51 11.56
C THR A 89 -28.91 -9.05 12.41
N VAL A 90 -28.10 -8.17 13.01
CA VAL A 90 -26.97 -8.60 13.85
C VAL A 90 -27.44 -9.37 15.09
N ARG A 91 -28.55 -8.96 15.72
CA ARG A 91 -29.13 -9.68 16.87
C ARG A 91 -29.66 -11.05 16.47
N GLU A 92 -30.41 -11.13 15.37
CA GLU A 92 -30.91 -12.38 14.81
C GLU A 92 -29.75 -13.36 14.54
N LEU A 93 -28.68 -12.88 13.92
CA LEU A 93 -27.49 -13.71 13.63
C LEU A 93 -26.74 -14.11 14.90
N ALA A 94 -26.67 -13.24 15.91
CA ALA A 94 -26.05 -13.56 17.20
C ALA A 94 -26.85 -14.65 17.95
N ASP A 95 -28.18 -14.58 17.90
CA ASP A 95 -29.07 -15.60 18.44
C ASP A 95 -28.89 -16.93 17.69
N ALA A 96 -28.82 -16.89 16.36
CA ALA A 96 -28.56 -18.07 15.53
C ALA A 96 -27.16 -18.68 15.79
N ALA A 97 -26.19 -17.85 16.17
CA ALA A 97 -24.86 -18.26 16.61
C ALA A 97 -24.82 -18.75 18.07
N GLY A 98 -25.89 -18.53 18.86
CA GLY A 98 -25.90 -18.82 20.29
C GLY A 98 -24.85 -18.01 21.05
N THR A 99 -24.64 -16.75 20.66
CA THR A 99 -23.69 -15.83 21.29
C THR A 99 -24.36 -14.49 21.63
N ARG A 100 -23.73 -13.71 22.50
CA ARG A 100 -24.22 -12.37 22.86
C ARG A 100 -24.13 -11.43 21.65
N ALA A 101 -25.18 -10.64 21.39
CA ALA A 101 -25.09 -9.59 20.38
C ALA A 101 -23.98 -8.57 20.74
N PRO A 102 -23.28 -8.00 19.75
CA PRO A 102 -22.39 -6.88 19.97
C PRO A 102 -23.10 -5.71 20.68
N ASP A 103 -22.39 -5.03 21.57
CA ASP A 103 -22.89 -3.84 22.28
C ASP A 103 -22.79 -2.59 21.39
N GLU A 104 -21.96 -2.64 20.35
CA GLU A 104 -21.65 -1.52 19.46
C GLU A 104 -21.37 -2.01 18.04
N ILE A 105 -21.85 -1.26 17.03
CA ILE A 105 -21.49 -1.45 15.62
C ILE A 105 -20.70 -0.22 15.16
N ARG A 106 -19.57 -0.43 14.49
CA ARG A 106 -18.67 0.62 13.98
C ARG A 106 -18.40 0.41 12.50
N LEU A 107 -18.54 1.46 11.70
CA LEU A 107 -18.11 1.46 10.31
C LEU A 107 -16.63 1.85 10.19
N VAL A 108 -15.88 1.13 9.35
CA VAL A 108 -14.42 1.28 9.20
C VAL A 108 -14.00 1.35 7.72
N PRO A 109 -12.86 1.99 7.38
CA PRO A 109 -12.45 2.22 5.98
C PRO A 109 -11.65 1.05 5.37
N VAL A 110 -11.98 -0.21 5.72
CA VAL A 110 -11.26 -1.41 5.27
C VAL A 110 -12.22 -2.46 4.73
N VAL A 111 -11.75 -3.35 3.86
CA VAL A 111 -12.53 -4.48 3.34
C VAL A 111 -12.52 -5.62 4.37
N ASN A 112 -13.16 -5.39 5.52
CA ASN A 112 -13.18 -6.37 6.59
C ASN A 112 -14.47 -6.28 7.44
N ALA A 113 -14.87 -7.41 8.00
CA ALA A 113 -15.85 -7.47 9.07
C ALA A 113 -15.20 -8.23 10.22
N ALA A 114 -15.29 -7.70 11.43
CA ALA A 114 -14.66 -8.34 12.57
C ALA A 114 -15.44 -8.06 13.85
N VAL A 115 -15.57 -9.07 14.71
CA VAL A 115 -16.08 -8.88 16.07
C VAL A 115 -14.90 -8.90 17.04
N ALA A 116 -14.80 -7.88 17.87
CA ALA A 116 -13.80 -7.78 18.94
C ALA A 116 -14.49 -7.64 20.31
N GLU A 117 -13.86 -8.17 21.35
CA GLU A 117 -14.36 -8.03 22.73
C GLU A 117 -13.23 -7.61 23.68
N ASP A 118 -13.48 -6.56 24.47
CA ASP A 118 -12.60 -6.05 25.52
C ASP A 118 -12.59 -6.96 26.77
N ALA A 119 -12.45 -8.27 26.57
CA ALA A 119 -12.54 -9.24 27.65
C ALA A 119 -11.36 -9.11 28.62
N ARG A 120 -11.66 -9.04 29.92
CA ARG A 120 -10.70 -8.90 31.02
C ARG A 120 -10.20 -10.27 31.48
N LEU A 121 -9.09 -10.28 32.23
CA LEU A 121 -8.48 -11.51 32.79
C LEU A 121 -8.25 -12.61 31.73
N LEU A 122 -7.55 -12.29 30.64
CA LEU A 122 -7.26 -13.22 29.53
C LEU A 122 -8.49 -13.83 28.84
N GLY A 123 -9.66 -13.19 28.93
CA GLY A 123 -10.90 -13.66 28.31
C GLY A 123 -11.85 -14.38 29.28
N LEU A 124 -11.52 -14.43 30.57
CA LEU A 124 -12.38 -15.05 31.59
C LEU A 124 -13.56 -14.17 32.00
N VAL A 125 -13.45 -12.86 31.82
CA VAL A 125 -14.51 -11.89 32.13
C VAL A 125 -14.89 -11.17 30.85
N ALA A 126 -16.16 -11.31 30.44
CA ALA A 126 -16.70 -10.65 29.27
C ALA A 126 -16.56 -9.12 29.36
N GLY A 127 -16.37 -8.47 28.22
CA GLY A 127 -16.22 -7.02 28.09
C GLY A 127 -17.18 -6.43 27.06
N THR A 128 -16.96 -5.17 26.68
CA THR A 128 -17.70 -4.56 25.58
C THR A 128 -17.34 -5.25 24.28
N ARG A 129 -18.36 -5.74 23.55
CA ARG A 129 -18.23 -6.40 22.25
C ARG A 129 -18.58 -5.41 21.15
N ARG A 130 -17.72 -5.28 20.16
CA ARG A 130 -17.88 -4.37 19.02
C ARG A 130 -17.84 -5.17 17.73
N LEU A 131 -18.77 -4.86 16.83
CA LEU A 131 -18.71 -5.30 15.44
C LEU A 131 -18.13 -4.15 14.61
N TYR A 132 -16.99 -4.40 13.97
CA TYR A 132 -16.43 -3.53 12.95
C TYR A 132 -16.92 -4.02 11.59
N LEU A 133 -17.49 -3.11 10.82
CA LEU A 133 -18.08 -3.39 9.51
C LEU A 133 -17.49 -2.44 8.47
N GLY A 134 -16.75 -3.01 7.52
CA GLY A 134 -16.11 -2.28 6.44
C GLY A 134 -17.11 -1.59 5.54
N VAL A 135 -16.96 -0.27 5.34
CA VAL A 135 -17.75 0.48 4.35
C VAL A 135 -17.61 -0.13 2.94
N PRO A 136 -16.40 -0.52 2.48
CA PRO A 136 -16.25 -1.21 1.20
C PRO A 136 -17.02 -2.54 1.11
N LEU A 137 -17.09 -3.32 2.20
CA LEU A 137 -17.88 -4.57 2.21
C LEU A 137 -19.38 -4.30 2.09
N VAL A 138 -19.90 -3.30 2.81
CA VAL A 138 -21.31 -2.92 2.72
C VAL A 138 -21.64 -2.40 1.30
N ALA A 139 -20.72 -1.69 0.67
CA ALA A 139 -20.86 -1.23 -0.71
C ALA A 139 -20.83 -2.38 -1.74
N GLY A 140 -20.01 -3.40 -1.51
CA GLY A 140 -19.76 -4.49 -2.46
C GLY A 140 -20.67 -5.71 -2.33
N LEU A 141 -21.43 -5.85 -1.23
CA LEU A 141 -22.26 -7.02 -0.96
C LEU A 141 -23.76 -6.72 -1.08
N ASP A 142 -24.54 -7.77 -1.36
CA ASP A 142 -25.98 -7.76 -1.10
C ASP A 142 -26.26 -8.17 0.36
N VAL A 143 -27.52 -8.00 0.80
CA VAL A 143 -27.94 -8.32 2.16
C VAL A 143 -27.66 -9.79 2.50
N ALA A 144 -27.96 -10.72 1.58
CA ALA A 144 -27.77 -12.14 1.82
C ALA A 144 -26.29 -12.52 2.03
N ARG A 145 -25.38 -12.00 1.20
CA ARG A 145 -23.93 -12.22 1.36
C ARG A 145 -23.40 -11.54 2.61
N LEU A 146 -23.82 -10.31 2.92
CA LEU A 146 -23.41 -9.64 4.16
C LEU A 146 -23.87 -10.42 5.39
N ARG A 147 -25.11 -10.92 5.41
CA ARG A 147 -25.60 -11.80 6.49
C ARG A 147 -24.73 -13.03 6.66
N SER A 148 -24.30 -13.66 5.56
CA SER A 148 -23.36 -14.79 5.62
C SER A 148 -22.03 -14.41 6.26
N VAL A 149 -21.45 -13.27 5.88
CA VAL A 149 -20.18 -12.78 6.45
C VAL A 149 -20.33 -12.49 7.94
N LEU A 150 -21.38 -11.76 8.33
CA LEU A 150 -21.65 -11.44 9.74
C LEU A 150 -21.88 -12.68 10.58
N ALA A 151 -22.56 -13.69 10.03
CA ALA A 151 -22.75 -14.96 10.69
C ALA A 151 -21.45 -15.72 10.88
N HIS A 152 -20.55 -15.72 9.90
CA HIS A 152 -19.21 -16.28 10.04
C HIS A 152 -18.46 -15.61 11.22
N GLU A 153 -18.42 -14.28 11.24
CA GLU A 153 -17.75 -13.51 12.29
C GLU A 153 -18.32 -13.77 13.69
N LEU A 154 -19.65 -13.81 13.81
CA LEU A 154 -20.33 -14.17 15.06
C LEU A 154 -20.12 -15.64 15.43
N GLY A 155 -19.91 -16.50 14.43
CA GLY A 155 -19.59 -17.92 14.58
C GLY A 155 -18.30 -18.18 15.34
N HIS A 156 -17.31 -17.30 15.23
CA HIS A 156 -16.09 -17.38 16.07
C HIS A 156 -16.38 -17.24 17.58
N TYR A 157 -17.54 -16.67 17.94
CA TYR A 157 -18.01 -16.51 19.30
C TYR A 157 -19.14 -17.50 19.67
N SER A 158 -19.56 -18.36 18.73
CA SER A 158 -20.55 -19.42 18.96
C SER A 158 -19.97 -20.54 19.83
N HIS A 159 -20.79 -21.13 20.70
CA HIS A 159 -20.44 -22.27 21.56
C HIS A 159 -19.28 -22.03 22.56
N SER A 160 -19.43 -21.04 23.44
CA SER A 160 -18.58 -20.74 24.60
C SER A 160 -18.44 -21.86 25.67
N HIS A 161 -18.72 -23.12 25.33
CA HIS A 161 -18.49 -24.28 26.20
C HIS A 161 -17.00 -24.63 26.34
N THR A 162 -16.11 -24.09 25.49
CA THR A 162 -14.66 -24.11 25.71
C THR A 162 -14.12 -22.68 25.75
N ARG A 163 -14.05 -22.11 26.96
CA ARG A 163 -13.34 -20.84 27.28
C ARG A 163 -11.85 -20.81 26.87
N LEU A 164 -11.36 -21.85 26.19
CA LEU A 164 -9.97 -22.08 25.79
C LEU A 164 -9.65 -21.53 24.39
N ALA A 165 -10.66 -21.27 23.56
CA ALA A 165 -10.49 -20.75 22.20
C ALA A 165 -9.93 -19.30 22.17
N PRO A 166 -10.50 -18.34 22.94
CA PRO A 166 -9.91 -16.99 23.07
C PRO A 166 -8.50 -17.01 23.66
N ILE A 167 -8.20 -17.99 24.53
CA ILE A 167 -6.87 -18.18 25.13
C ILE A 167 -5.85 -18.57 24.05
N ALA A 168 -6.23 -19.43 23.10
CA ALA A 168 -5.33 -19.84 22.02
C ALA A 168 -4.96 -18.67 21.09
N TYR A 169 -5.92 -17.80 20.77
CA TYR A 169 -5.67 -16.58 20.00
C TYR A 169 -4.77 -15.59 20.75
N ARG A 170 -5.09 -15.28 22.02
CA ARG A 170 -4.27 -14.38 22.85
C ARG A 170 -2.88 -14.95 23.12
N GLY A 171 -2.73 -16.27 23.20
CA GLY A 171 -1.43 -16.93 23.28
C GLY A 171 -0.50 -16.56 22.12
N ARG A 172 -1.01 -16.46 20.89
CA ARG A 172 -0.23 -15.99 19.73
C ARG A 172 0.20 -14.52 19.89
N ALA A 173 -0.72 -13.67 20.34
CA ALA A 173 -0.44 -12.24 20.54
C ALA A 173 0.66 -12.03 21.61
N VAL A 174 0.60 -12.79 22.71
CA VAL A 174 1.65 -12.81 23.74
C VAL A 174 2.99 -13.24 23.15
N MET A 175 3.04 -14.38 22.46
CA MET A 175 4.29 -14.93 21.94
C MET A 175 4.94 -13.96 20.96
N ARG A 176 4.14 -13.31 20.11
CA ARG A 176 4.60 -12.26 19.20
C ARG A 176 5.19 -11.07 19.98
N ALA A 177 4.47 -10.52 20.94
CA ALA A 177 4.95 -9.41 21.76
C ALA A 177 6.24 -9.76 22.53
N THR A 178 6.36 -11.02 22.98
CA THR A 178 7.56 -11.51 23.67
C THR A 178 8.76 -11.63 22.73
N LEU A 179 8.54 -12.10 21.49
CA LEU A 179 9.59 -12.20 20.47
C LEU A 179 10.05 -10.82 19.98
N GLU A 180 9.14 -9.86 19.86
CA GLU A 180 9.44 -8.47 19.53
C GLU A 180 10.30 -7.80 20.60
N GLU A 181 10.01 -8.05 21.89
CA GLU A 181 10.74 -7.45 23.01
C GLU A 181 12.12 -8.08 23.24
N ILE A 182 12.24 -9.41 23.11
CA ILE A 182 13.51 -10.11 23.33
C ILE A 182 14.46 -9.92 22.13
N GLY A 183 13.93 -9.79 20.91
CA GLY A 183 14.74 -9.67 19.70
C GLY A 183 15.62 -10.91 19.42
N GLY A 184 16.56 -10.79 18.47
CA GLY A 184 17.38 -11.91 17.97
C GLY A 184 18.31 -12.61 18.99
N GLY A 185 19.14 -13.53 18.51
CA GLY A 185 20.09 -14.31 19.34
C GLY A 185 19.56 -15.69 19.79
N PRO A 186 20.33 -16.45 20.59
CA PRO A 186 20.00 -17.85 20.91
C PRO A 186 18.67 -18.02 21.68
N VAL A 187 18.38 -17.11 22.61
CA VAL A 187 17.14 -17.13 23.40
C VAL A 187 15.93 -16.84 22.52
N GLY A 188 16.00 -15.78 21.69
CA GLY A 188 14.97 -15.46 20.70
C GLY A 188 14.73 -16.61 19.72
N TRP A 189 15.80 -17.32 19.29
CA TRP A 189 15.68 -18.49 18.41
C TRP A 189 14.92 -19.65 19.08
N VAL A 190 15.23 -19.98 20.33
CA VAL A 190 14.51 -21.04 21.07
C VAL A 190 13.03 -20.68 21.22
N LEU A 191 12.73 -19.43 21.61
CA LEU A 191 11.35 -18.96 21.76
C LEU A 191 10.62 -18.91 20.41
N LEU A 192 11.30 -18.59 19.31
CA LEU A 192 10.75 -18.62 17.96
C LEU A 192 10.39 -20.05 17.55
N MET A 193 11.27 -21.02 17.81
CA MET A 193 10.99 -22.43 17.54
C MET A 193 9.80 -22.93 18.36
N TYR A 194 9.69 -22.51 19.63
CA TYR A 194 8.53 -22.81 20.46
C TYR A 194 7.24 -22.16 19.90
N ALA A 195 7.31 -20.90 19.46
CA ALA A 195 6.19 -20.21 18.82
C ALA A 195 5.73 -20.89 17.53
N ARG A 196 6.66 -21.43 16.73
CA ARG A 196 6.36 -22.25 15.55
C ARG A 196 5.63 -23.54 15.92
N LEU A 197 6.10 -24.26 16.94
CA LEU A 197 5.44 -25.46 17.45
C LEU A 197 4.00 -25.15 17.92
N TYR A 198 3.84 -24.08 18.70
CA TYR A 198 2.53 -23.61 19.14
C TYR A 198 1.63 -23.27 17.96
N GLY A 199 2.15 -22.57 16.94
CA GLY A 199 1.44 -22.27 15.70
C GLY A 199 0.94 -23.53 15.00
N LEU A 200 1.80 -24.55 14.85
CA LEU A 200 1.45 -25.81 14.20
C LEU A 200 0.34 -26.57 14.94
N VAL A 201 0.39 -26.63 16.27
CA VAL A 201 -0.62 -27.30 17.10
C VAL A 201 -1.95 -26.53 17.09
N SER A 202 -1.89 -25.21 17.27
CA SER A 202 -3.07 -24.33 17.32
C SER A 202 -3.75 -24.15 15.96
N ALA A 203 -3.02 -24.28 14.84
CA ALA A 203 -3.58 -24.20 13.49
C ALA A 203 -4.67 -25.24 13.24
N SER A 204 -4.54 -26.45 13.83
CA SER A 204 -5.59 -27.48 13.72
C SER A 204 -6.89 -27.11 14.44
N VAL A 205 -6.81 -26.33 15.52
CA VAL A 205 -7.98 -25.81 16.25
C VAL A 205 -8.59 -24.66 15.45
N SER A 206 -7.76 -23.73 14.97
CA SER A 206 -8.17 -22.59 14.14
C SER A 206 -8.92 -23.05 12.88
N ARG A 207 -8.38 -24.02 12.13
CA ARG A 207 -9.05 -24.59 10.95
C ARG A 207 -10.41 -25.20 11.23
N ARG A 208 -10.61 -25.78 12.42
CA ARG A 208 -11.91 -26.34 12.78
C ARG A 208 -12.91 -25.24 13.14
N GLN A 209 -12.46 -24.18 13.81
CA GLN A 209 -13.30 -23.03 14.12
C GLN A 209 -13.80 -22.34 12.85
N GLU A 210 -12.95 -22.24 11.83
CA GLU A 210 -13.34 -21.76 10.50
C GLU A 210 -14.48 -22.60 9.91
N LEU A 211 -14.36 -23.93 9.93
CA LEU A 211 -15.41 -24.82 9.40
C LEU A 211 -16.71 -24.77 10.23
N GLU A 212 -16.62 -24.53 11.53
CA GLU A 212 -17.79 -24.36 12.41
C GLU A 212 -18.50 -23.01 12.12
N ALA A 213 -17.74 -21.93 11.89
CA ALA A 213 -18.26 -20.64 11.46
C ALA A 213 -18.85 -20.68 10.03
N ASP A 214 -18.25 -21.46 9.13
CA ASP A 214 -18.78 -21.74 7.80
C ASP A 214 -20.10 -22.50 7.87
N ALA A 215 -20.22 -23.48 8.76
CA ALA A 215 -21.47 -24.21 8.97
C ALA A 215 -22.60 -23.29 9.47
N LEU A 216 -22.30 -22.33 10.33
CA LEU A 216 -23.26 -21.30 10.73
C LEU A 216 -23.67 -20.43 9.54
N SER A 217 -22.71 -20.01 8.70
CA SER A 217 -22.97 -19.24 7.48
C SER A 217 -23.93 -19.98 6.53
N VAL A 218 -23.67 -21.26 6.27
CA VAL A 218 -24.54 -22.12 5.46
C VAL A 218 -25.94 -22.25 6.08
N ARG A 219 -26.02 -22.37 7.41
CA ARG A 219 -27.30 -22.50 8.12
C ARG A 219 -28.17 -21.25 7.98
N VAL A 220 -27.59 -20.05 8.06
CA VAL A 220 -28.37 -18.80 8.10
C VAL A 220 -28.58 -18.14 6.74
N ALA A 221 -27.71 -18.40 5.77
CA ALA A 221 -27.74 -17.77 4.44
C ALA A 221 -28.01 -18.77 3.31
N GLY A 222 -27.92 -20.08 3.60
CA GLY A 222 -27.95 -21.14 2.59
C GLY A 222 -26.57 -21.37 1.96
N ARG A 223 -26.35 -22.59 1.47
CA ARG A 223 -25.05 -23.03 0.91
C ARG A 223 -24.58 -22.16 -0.25
N ALA A 224 -25.46 -21.88 -1.21
CA ALA A 224 -25.09 -21.11 -2.40
C ALA A 224 -24.65 -19.69 -2.03
N THR A 225 -25.40 -19.01 -1.16
CA THR A 225 -25.07 -17.68 -0.66
C THR A 225 -23.78 -17.68 0.15
N ALA A 226 -23.59 -18.66 1.04
CA ALA A 226 -22.38 -18.73 1.87
C ALA A 226 -21.11 -18.93 1.02
N GLN A 227 -21.18 -19.82 0.04
CA GLN A 227 -20.09 -20.03 -0.91
C GLN A 227 -19.88 -18.82 -1.83
N ALA A 228 -20.94 -18.09 -2.19
CA ALA A 228 -20.85 -16.88 -2.99
C ALA A 228 -20.21 -15.73 -2.19
N ALA A 229 -20.64 -15.52 -0.94
CA ALA A 229 -20.08 -14.52 -0.04
C ALA A 229 -18.58 -14.74 0.17
N LEU A 230 -18.18 -16.00 0.39
CA LEU A 230 -16.78 -16.36 0.61
C LEU A 230 -15.91 -16.11 -0.63
N ARG A 231 -16.46 -16.28 -1.84
CA ARG A 231 -15.77 -15.92 -3.10
C ARG A 231 -15.78 -14.42 -3.39
N GLU A 232 -16.77 -13.69 -2.88
CA GLU A 232 -16.93 -12.26 -3.14
C GLU A 232 -15.91 -11.41 -2.35
N LEU A 233 -15.51 -11.84 -1.15
CA LEU A 233 -14.55 -11.11 -0.31
C LEU A 233 -13.25 -10.70 -1.04
N PRO A 234 -12.48 -11.63 -1.67
CA PRO A 234 -11.27 -11.25 -2.40
C PRO A 234 -11.55 -10.40 -3.65
N VAL A 235 -12.75 -10.48 -4.22
CA VAL A 235 -13.15 -9.65 -5.38
C VAL A 235 -13.35 -8.21 -4.93
N VAL A 236 -14.06 -7.98 -3.81
CA VAL A 236 -14.25 -6.64 -3.24
C VAL A 236 -12.92 -6.06 -2.77
N ASP A 237 -12.04 -6.89 -2.19
CA ASP A 237 -10.70 -6.49 -1.76
C ASP A 237 -9.84 -6.02 -2.94
N ALA A 238 -9.77 -6.83 -4.00
CA ALA A 238 -9.06 -6.45 -5.23
C ALA A 238 -9.65 -5.20 -5.91
N ALA A 239 -10.99 -5.05 -5.91
CA ALA A 239 -11.65 -3.87 -6.44
C ALA A 239 -11.33 -2.62 -5.62
N TRP A 240 -11.26 -2.74 -4.29
CA TRP A 240 -10.90 -1.64 -3.39
C TRP A 240 -9.45 -1.20 -3.57
N ASP A 241 -8.53 -2.15 -3.68
CA ASP A 241 -7.12 -1.85 -3.97
C ASP A 241 -6.96 -1.17 -5.33
N PHE A 242 -7.64 -1.69 -6.36
CA PHE A 242 -7.67 -1.06 -7.68
C PHE A 242 -8.24 0.36 -7.62
N TYR A 243 -9.33 0.57 -6.88
CA TYR A 243 -9.93 1.87 -6.69
C TYR A 243 -8.95 2.88 -6.09
N LEU A 244 -8.31 2.53 -4.98
CA LEU A 244 -7.33 3.40 -4.33
C LEU A 244 -6.17 3.71 -5.27
N GLN A 245 -5.55 2.68 -5.87
CA GLN A 245 -4.38 2.84 -6.71
C GLN A 245 -4.65 3.60 -8.01
N ARG A 246 -5.82 3.37 -8.63
CA ARG A 246 -6.13 3.92 -9.95
C ARG A 246 -6.79 5.29 -9.91
N TYR A 247 -7.57 5.58 -8.87
CA TYR A 247 -8.40 6.77 -8.81
C TYR A 247 -7.99 7.72 -7.68
N VAL A 248 -7.63 7.22 -6.51
CA VAL A 248 -7.29 8.08 -5.34
C VAL A 248 -5.82 8.49 -5.36
N ASP A 249 -4.91 7.53 -5.47
CA ASP A 249 -3.46 7.73 -5.37
C ASP A 249 -2.90 8.77 -6.36
N PRO A 250 -3.34 8.82 -7.65
CA PRO A 250 -2.85 9.84 -8.56
C PRO A 250 -3.20 11.26 -8.09
N GLY A 251 -4.40 11.47 -7.56
CA GLY A 251 -4.77 12.76 -6.97
C GLY A 251 -3.93 13.09 -5.75
N TRP A 252 -3.73 12.11 -4.86
CA TRP A 252 -2.98 12.31 -3.61
C TRP A 252 -1.53 12.73 -3.82
N GLN A 253 -0.89 12.19 -4.86
CA GLN A 253 0.47 12.59 -5.25
C GLN A 253 0.53 14.07 -5.69
N GLU A 254 -0.56 14.60 -6.21
CA GLU A 254 -0.69 16.00 -6.66
C GLU A 254 -1.16 16.96 -5.56
N GLY A 255 -1.33 16.48 -4.33
CA GLY A 255 -1.92 17.28 -3.25
C GLY A 255 -3.43 17.50 -3.44
N LEU A 256 -4.10 16.64 -4.22
CA LEU A 256 -5.53 16.66 -4.45
C LEU A 256 -6.17 15.42 -3.81
N ALA A 257 -7.43 15.50 -3.44
CA ALA A 257 -8.18 14.36 -2.91
C ALA A 257 -9.65 14.43 -3.34
N PRO A 258 -10.39 13.31 -3.35
CA PRO A 258 -11.84 13.39 -3.46
C PRO A 258 -12.44 14.04 -2.21
N THR A 259 -13.64 14.60 -2.33
CA THR A 259 -14.42 14.99 -1.14
C THR A 259 -14.71 13.78 -0.24
N ALA A 260 -14.93 14.01 1.06
CA ALA A 260 -15.24 12.91 1.98
C ALA A 260 -16.51 12.13 1.58
N PRO A 261 -17.62 12.76 1.14
CA PRO A 261 -18.74 12.03 0.54
C PRO A 261 -18.34 11.26 -0.73
N GLY A 262 -17.56 11.90 -1.61
CA GLY A 262 -17.11 11.31 -2.87
C GLY A 262 -16.15 10.11 -2.71
N PHE A 263 -15.45 9.98 -1.57
CA PHE A 263 -14.44 8.94 -1.36
C PHE A 263 -15.01 7.52 -1.34
N PHE A 264 -16.14 7.26 -0.68
CA PHE A 264 -16.77 5.93 -0.76
C PHE A 264 -17.82 5.84 -1.86
N GLU A 265 -18.44 6.96 -2.22
CA GLU A 265 -19.36 7.01 -3.36
C GLU A 265 -18.65 6.61 -4.67
N GLY A 266 -17.41 7.08 -4.88
CA GLY A 266 -16.61 6.69 -6.04
C GLY A 266 -16.40 5.18 -6.15
N PHE A 267 -16.21 4.49 -5.02
CA PHE A 267 -16.11 3.04 -5.01
C PHE A 267 -17.43 2.35 -5.38
N VAL A 268 -18.57 2.86 -4.89
CA VAL A 268 -19.90 2.37 -5.30
C VAL A 268 -20.11 2.54 -6.80
N GLN A 269 -19.73 3.70 -7.35
CA GLN A 269 -19.84 3.98 -8.79
C GLN A 269 -18.91 3.07 -9.62
N LEU A 270 -17.69 2.80 -9.14
CA LEU A 270 -16.76 1.85 -9.76
C LEU A 270 -17.35 0.44 -9.84
N LEU A 271 -17.88 -0.07 -8.72
CA LEU A 271 -18.47 -1.41 -8.65
C LEU A 271 -19.65 -1.55 -9.62
N ALA A 272 -20.49 -0.51 -9.73
CA ALA A 272 -21.60 -0.48 -10.66
C ALA A 272 -21.13 -0.43 -12.13
N ALA A 273 -20.11 0.37 -12.44
CA ALA A 273 -19.59 0.55 -13.79
C ALA A 273 -18.80 -0.65 -14.31
N ARG A 274 -18.13 -1.41 -13.42
CA ARG A 274 -17.27 -2.56 -13.77
C ARG A 274 -17.89 -3.92 -13.41
N GLY A 275 -19.21 -3.99 -13.32
CA GLY A 275 -19.93 -5.21 -12.91
C GLY A 275 -19.54 -6.46 -13.71
N ASP A 276 -19.39 -6.33 -15.04
CA ASP A 276 -19.03 -7.43 -15.94
C ASP A 276 -17.58 -7.91 -15.76
N GLU A 277 -16.63 -6.99 -15.60
CA GLU A 277 -15.23 -7.35 -15.31
C GLU A 277 -15.12 -8.08 -13.97
N LEU A 278 -15.80 -7.58 -12.94
CA LEU A 278 -15.87 -8.23 -11.64
C LEU A 278 -16.56 -9.60 -11.73
N ALA A 279 -17.56 -9.76 -12.60
CA ALA A 279 -18.19 -11.07 -12.85
C ALA A 279 -17.22 -12.07 -13.48
N ALA A 280 -16.30 -11.62 -14.35
CA ALA A 280 -15.23 -12.47 -14.87
C ALA A 280 -14.26 -12.93 -13.77
N VAL A 281 -13.85 -12.01 -12.87
CA VAL A 281 -13.00 -12.37 -11.70
C VAL A 281 -13.72 -13.37 -10.79
N ARG A 282 -15.03 -13.19 -10.55
CA ARG A 282 -15.86 -14.16 -9.78
C ARG A 282 -15.92 -15.56 -10.40
N ALA A 283 -15.76 -15.66 -11.72
CA ALA A 283 -15.78 -16.93 -12.43
C ALA A 283 -14.47 -17.72 -12.30
N GLU A 284 -13.39 -17.07 -11.84
CA GLU A 284 -12.12 -17.73 -11.59
C GLU A 284 -12.22 -18.75 -10.45
N ALA A 285 -11.47 -19.85 -10.56
CA ALA A 285 -11.49 -20.88 -9.55
C ALA A 285 -10.84 -20.37 -8.25
N PRO A 286 -11.45 -20.60 -7.08
CA PRO A 286 -10.87 -20.17 -5.83
C PRO A 286 -9.49 -20.81 -5.60
N PRO A 287 -8.50 -20.05 -5.09
CA PRO A 287 -7.19 -20.60 -4.74
C PRO A 287 -7.33 -21.80 -3.80
N ARG A 288 -6.59 -22.87 -4.13
CA ARG A 288 -6.58 -24.14 -3.39
C ARG A 288 -5.29 -24.37 -2.61
N GLU A 289 -4.25 -23.59 -2.88
CA GLU A 289 -2.95 -23.72 -2.22
C GLU A 289 -3.10 -23.60 -0.70
N GLN A 290 -2.45 -24.51 0.02
CA GLN A 290 -2.50 -24.58 1.47
C GLN A 290 -1.18 -25.16 2.00
N THR A 291 -0.64 -24.54 3.04
CA THR A 291 0.50 -25.03 3.80
C THR A 291 0.07 -25.52 5.19
N ALA A 292 0.91 -26.35 5.82
CA ALA A 292 0.68 -26.78 7.20
C ALA A 292 0.71 -25.61 8.22
N TRP A 293 1.25 -24.45 7.83
CA TRP A 293 1.44 -23.26 8.66
C TRP A 293 0.27 -22.28 8.58
N ASP A 294 -0.64 -22.45 7.62
CA ASP A 294 -1.77 -21.56 7.44
C ASP A 294 -2.77 -21.73 8.59
N SER A 295 -3.15 -20.60 9.21
CA SER A 295 -4.10 -20.59 10.33
C SER A 295 -5.55 -20.83 9.89
N HIS A 296 -5.84 -20.72 8.59
CA HIS A 296 -7.15 -20.92 8.01
C HIS A 296 -7.06 -21.97 6.89
N PRO A 297 -8.12 -22.75 6.62
CA PRO A 297 -8.17 -23.60 5.43
C PRO A 297 -8.17 -22.73 4.16
N SER A 298 -7.69 -23.26 3.03
CA SER A 298 -7.77 -22.53 1.77
C SER A 298 -9.22 -22.26 1.36
N LEU A 299 -9.43 -21.24 0.52
CA LEU A 299 -10.75 -20.85 0.05
C LEU A 299 -11.45 -22.03 -0.63
N GLY A 300 -10.75 -22.76 -1.50
CA GLY A 300 -11.28 -23.97 -2.13
C GLY A 300 -11.68 -25.06 -1.11
N ALA A 301 -10.87 -25.31 -0.09
CA ALA A 301 -11.18 -26.31 0.94
C ALA A 301 -12.44 -25.95 1.74
N ARG A 302 -12.65 -24.66 2.04
CA ARG A 302 -13.87 -24.18 2.73
C ARG A 302 -15.11 -24.34 1.86
N VAL A 303 -15.03 -23.98 0.58
CA VAL A 303 -16.13 -24.18 -0.39
C VAL A 303 -16.49 -25.67 -0.50
N ASP A 304 -15.49 -26.55 -0.64
CA ASP A 304 -15.70 -28.00 -0.75
C ASP A 304 -16.32 -28.56 0.55
N ALA A 305 -15.88 -28.06 1.71
CA ALA A 305 -16.49 -28.43 3.00
C ALA A 305 -17.96 -27.98 3.08
N MET A 306 -18.28 -26.74 2.67
CA MET A 306 -19.65 -26.23 2.62
C MET A 306 -20.54 -27.05 1.67
N GLN A 307 -19.97 -27.62 0.61
CA GLN A 307 -20.71 -28.45 -0.35
C GLN A 307 -21.31 -29.70 0.33
N ALA A 308 -20.59 -30.26 1.31
CA ALA A 308 -21.03 -31.43 2.07
C ALA A 308 -21.98 -31.09 3.23
N MET A 309 -22.16 -29.80 3.58
CA MET A 309 -23.01 -29.38 4.70
C MET A 309 -24.50 -29.42 4.33
N PRO A 310 -25.40 -29.84 5.23
CA PRO A 310 -26.83 -29.71 5.01
C PRO A 310 -27.21 -28.23 4.88
N SER A 311 -28.06 -27.91 3.91
CA SER A 311 -28.57 -26.55 3.67
C SER A 311 -30.07 -26.58 3.65
N GLY A 312 -30.70 -25.65 4.38
CA GLY A 312 -32.13 -25.37 4.24
C GLY A 312 -32.40 -24.50 3.02
N ASP A 313 -33.69 -24.35 2.68
CA ASP A 313 -34.17 -23.32 1.78
C ASP A 313 -34.28 -22.01 2.56
N VAL A 314 -33.36 -21.09 2.30
CA VAL A 314 -33.25 -19.81 3.00
C VAL A 314 -33.58 -18.70 2.00
N PRO A 315 -34.53 -17.80 2.32
CA PRO A 315 -34.83 -16.65 1.46
C PRO A 315 -33.57 -15.82 1.18
N VAL A 316 -33.33 -15.55 -0.10
CA VAL A 316 -32.18 -14.75 -0.56
C VAL A 316 -32.64 -13.31 -0.75
N ASP A 317 -32.13 -12.41 0.09
CA ASP A 317 -32.31 -10.97 -0.06
C ASP A 317 -31.20 -10.39 -0.94
N THR A 318 -31.57 -10.02 -2.17
CA THR A 318 -30.66 -9.49 -3.20
C THR A 318 -30.57 -7.97 -3.19
N ARG A 319 -31.22 -7.28 -2.25
CA ARG A 319 -31.04 -5.83 -2.08
C ARG A 319 -29.55 -5.54 -1.79
N PRO A 320 -29.00 -4.41 -2.24
CA PRO A 320 -27.67 -3.98 -1.82
C PRO A 320 -27.59 -3.93 -0.28
N ALA A 321 -26.47 -4.34 0.31
CA ALA A 321 -26.30 -4.34 1.76
C ALA A 321 -26.37 -2.93 2.37
N THR A 322 -26.12 -1.89 1.55
CA THR A 322 -26.38 -0.49 1.89
C THR A 322 -27.83 -0.23 2.32
N ALA A 323 -28.80 -1.04 1.89
CA ALA A 323 -30.19 -0.94 2.31
C ALA A 323 -30.40 -1.17 3.82
N LEU A 324 -29.51 -1.91 4.49
CA LEU A 324 -29.55 -2.09 5.94
C LEU A 324 -29.15 -0.81 6.72
N LEU A 325 -28.57 0.16 6.02
CA LEU A 325 -28.12 1.45 6.56
C LEU A 325 -28.75 2.60 5.73
N PRO A 326 -29.96 3.07 6.08
CA PRO A 326 -30.62 4.16 5.36
C PRO A 326 -29.76 5.43 5.24
N THR A 327 -28.90 5.70 6.22
CA THR A 327 -27.96 6.83 6.23
C THR A 327 -26.56 6.44 5.73
N PHE A 328 -26.44 5.40 4.90
CA PHE A 328 -25.15 4.86 4.45
C PHE A 328 -24.22 5.94 3.91
N THR A 329 -24.68 6.80 3.00
CA THR A 329 -23.84 7.85 2.39
C THR A 329 -23.28 8.83 3.44
N ALA A 330 -24.12 9.27 4.38
CA ALA A 330 -23.69 10.18 5.45
C ALA A 330 -22.72 9.49 6.42
N ALA A 331 -22.98 8.23 6.75
CA ALA A 331 -22.12 7.45 7.64
C ALA A 331 -20.76 7.13 6.98
N ALA A 332 -20.76 6.78 5.69
CA ALA A 332 -19.55 6.58 4.90
C ALA A 332 -18.73 7.87 4.78
N ALA A 333 -19.36 9.01 4.53
CA ALA A 333 -18.69 10.31 4.54
C ALA A 333 -18.05 10.63 5.90
N ALA A 334 -18.75 10.33 7.01
CA ALA A 334 -18.19 10.49 8.35
C ALA A 334 -17.00 9.55 8.62
N VAL A 335 -17.03 8.32 8.08
CA VAL A 335 -15.88 7.41 8.14
C VAL A 335 -14.71 7.98 7.36
N ALA A 336 -14.96 8.55 6.17
CA ALA A 336 -13.93 9.20 5.39
C ALA A 336 -13.30 10.37 6.16
N GLU A 337 -14.10 11.28 6.73
CA GLU A 337 -13.57 12.41 7.52
C GLU A 337 -12.75 11.97 8.75
N GLY A 338 -13.18 10.90 9.43
CA GLY A 338 -12.56 10.45 10.67
C GLY A 338 -11.36 9.53 10.50
N ALA A 339 -11.26 8.82 9.36
CA ALA A 339 -10.29 7.73 9.19
C ALA A 339 -9.44 7.84 7.91
N VAL A 340 -9.82 8.66 6.94
CA VAL A 340 -8.98 8.94 5.76
C VAL A 340 -8.12 10.16 6.07
N GLU A 341 -6.81 9.98 6.00
CA GLU A 341 -5.83 11.05 6.21
C GLU A 341 -5.75 11.94 4.96
N PHE A 342 -6.75 12.82 4.79
CA PHE A 342 -6.76 13.78 3.68
C PHE A 342 -5.61 14.80 3.76
N GLU A 343 -4.98 14.97 4.92
CA GLU A 343 -3.93 15.96 5.18
C GLU A 343 -4.34 17.39 4.73
N ASP A 344 -3.42 18.14 4.11
CA ASP A 344 -3.62 19.48 3.57
C ASP A 344 -4.07 19.47 2.09
N ARG A 345 -4.52 18.32 1.58
CA ARG A 345 -4.91 18.16 0.17
C ARG A 345 -6.18 18.94 -0.17
N GLU A 346 -6.19 19.56 -1.34
CA GLU A 346 -7.36 20.21 -1.90
C GLU A 346 -8.40 19.15 -2.29
N ARG A 347 -9.62 19.27 -1.77
CA ARG A 347 -10.69 18.28 -1.98
C ARG A 347 -11.59 18.70 -3.13
N LEU A 348 -11.76 17.82 -4.11
CA LEU A 348 -12.50 18.07 -5.35
C LEU A 348 -13.54 16.97 -5.60
N ASP A 349 -14.54 17.27 -6.43
CA ASP A 349 -15.38 16.22 -7.02
C ASP A 349 -14.57 15.36 -8.01
N TRP A 350 -15.12 14.20 -8.40
CA TRP A 350 -14.39 13.23 -9.23
C TRP A 350 -14.02 13.77 -10.62
N ASP A 351 -14.88 14.59 -11.22
CA ASP A 351 -14.63 15.19 -12.53
C ASP A 351 -13.44 16.16 -12.46
N ALA A 352 -13.46 17.11 -11.53
CA ALA A 352 -12.40 18.08 -11.34
C ALA A 352 -11.10 17.41 -10.84
N LEU A 353 -11.20 16.46 -9.91
CA LEU A 353 -10.07 15.69 -9.39
C LEU A 353 -9.34 14.97 -10.52
N THR A 354 -10.08 14.19 -11.30
CA THR A 354 -9.51 13.42 -12.42
C THR A 354 -8.94 14.36 -13.47
N ALA A 355 -9.67 15.43 -13.80
CA ALA A 355 -9.23 16.36 -14.81
C ALA A 355 -7.89 17.02 -14.44
N ARG A 356 -7.79 17.50 -13.20
CA ARG A 356 -6.61 18.22 -12.71
C ARG A 356 -5.44 17.27 -12.42
N ALA A 357 -5.69 16.10 -11.83
CA ALA A 357 -4.64 15.12 -11.55
C ALA A 357 -3.99 14.62 -12.85
N LEU A 358 -4.79 14.26 -13.86
CA LEU A 358 -4.27 13.82 -15.16
C LEU A 358 -3.59 14.94 -15.93
N ALA A 359 -4.16 16.16 -15.94
CA ALA A 359 -3.53 17.31 -16.58
C ALA A 359 -2.15 17.60 -15.96
N THR A 360 -2.05 17.62 -14.63
CA THR A 360 -0.79 17.90 -13.92
C THR A 360 0.23 16.79 -14.14
N GLY A 361 -0.19 15.52 -14.06
CA GLY A 361 0.68 14.38 -14.32
C GLY A 361 1.23 14.38 -15.75
N GLN A 362 0.39 14.65 -16.76
CA GLN A 362 0.84 14.74 -18.15
C GLN A 362 1.73 15.95 -18.42
N GLN A 363 1.38 17.12 -17.87
CA GLN A 363 2.22 18.31 -17.99
C GLN A 363 3.60 18.07 -17.40
N ARG A 364 3.73 17.32 -16.30
CA ARG A 364 5.02 16.99 -15.71
C ARG A 364 5.91 16.15 -16.64
N VAL A 365 5.33 15.14 -17.27
CA VAL A 365 6.06 14.33 -18.26
C VAL A 365 6.45 15.19 -19.46
N ALA A 366 5.54 16.05 -19.94
CA ALA A 366 5.82 16.99 -21.02
C ALA A 366 6.89 18.02 -20.65
N ASP A 367 6.93 18.49 -19.40
CA ASP A 367 7.93 19.44 -18.91
C ASP A 367 9.35 18.88 -18.96
N SER A 368 9.51 17.57 -18.75
CA SER A 368 10.81 16.91 -18.95
C SER A 368 11.25 17.01 -20.41
N VAL A 369 10.33 16.76 -21.35
CA VAL A 369 10.58 16.94 -22.79
C VAL A 369 10.88 18.40 -23.12
N TYR A 370 10.09 19.35 -22.62
CA TYR A 370 10.27 20.77 -22.91
C TYR A 370 11.60 21.28 -22.38
N ARG A 371 12.02 20.91 -21.16
CA ARG A 371 13.33 21.31 -20.62
C ARG A 371 14.48 20.73 -21.43
N THR A 372 14.40 19.47 -21.83
CA THR A 372 15.38 18.85 -22.72
C THR A 372 15.45 19.56 -24.07
N ALA A 373 14.29 19.87 -24.67
CA ALA A 373 14.23 20.62 -25.91
C ALA A 373 14.81 22.05 -25.77
N ALA A 374 14.53 22.73 -24.66
CA ALA A 374 15.06 24.05 -24.37
C ALA A 374 16.59 24.06 -24.35
N ARG A 375 17.19 23.10 -23.63
CA ARG A 375 18.65 22.90 -23.58
C ARG A 375 19.23 22.59 -24.96
N ALA A 376 18.62 21.66 -25.69
CA ALA A 376 19.07 21.26 -27.01
C ALA A 376 18.99 22.40 -28.06
N ALA A 377 18.03 23.31 -27.91
CA ALA A 377 17.85 24.48 -28.77
C ALA A 377 18.59 25.73 -28.27
N GLY A 378 19.16 25.73 -27.06
CA GLY A 378 19.83 26.88 -26.48
C GLY A 378 18.88 28.03 -26.10
N VAL A 379 17.62 27.71 -25.77
CA VAL A 379 16.60 28.69 -25.35
C VAL A 379 16.29 28.54 -23.85
N PRO A 380 15.90 29.62 -23.16
CA PRO A 380 15.66 29.58 -21.72
C PRO A 380 14.42 28.75 -21.32
N ARG A 381 13.47 28.55 -22.25
CA ARG A 381 12.20 27.88 -22.00
C ARG A 381 11.78 27.08 -23.22
N GLY A 382 11.42 25.83 -23.01
CA GLY A 382 10.94 24.96 -24.08
C GLY A 382 9.45 25.13 -24.34
N THR A 383 9.09 25.16 -25.61
CA THR A 383 7.70 25.20 -26.09
C THR A 383 7.39 23.98 -26.95
N LEU A 384 6.12 23.75 -27.26
CA LEU A 384 5.76 22.76 -28.28
C LEU A 384 6.42 23.08 -29.62
N GLY A 385 6.49 24.36 -30.00
CA GLY A 385 7.21 24.82 -31.18
C GLY A 385 8.70 24.45 -31.15
N THR A 386 9.37 24.61 -30.00
CA THR A 386 10.77 24.21 -29.82
C THR A 386 10.98 22.71 -30.09
N VAL A 387 10.06 21.87 -29.60
CA VAL A 387 10.07 20.42 -29.84
C VAL A 387 9.88 20.13 -31.33
N LEU A 388 8.90 20.75 -31.98
CA LEU A 388 8.62 20.57 -33.40
C LEU A 388 9.81 20.96 -34.29
N ASP A 389 10.50 22.07 -33.96
CA ASP A 389 11.67 22.52 -34.72
C ASP A 389 12.84 21.54 -34.59
N LEU A 390 13.08 21.00 -33.39
CA LEU A 390 14.11 19.98 -33.20
C LEU A 390 13.78 18.70 -33.96
N VAL A 391 12.51 18.28 -33.98
CA VAL A 391 12.08 17.10 -34.76
C VAL A 391 12.27 17.34 -36.26
N ALA A 392 11.84 18.49 -36.78
CA ALA A 392 12.02 18.85 -38.19
C ALA A 392 13.50 19.00 -38.59
N ALA A 393 14.37 19.41 -37.66
CA ALA A 393 15.82 19.43 -37.85
C ALA A 393 16.48 18.03 -37.77
N GLY A 394 15.71 16.95 -37.66
CA GLY A 394 16.21 15.58 -37.55
C GLY A 394 16.81 15.24 -36.17
N ARG A 395 16.60 16.09 -35.16
CA ARG A 395 17.13 15.93 -33.80
C ARG A 395 16.15 15.26 -32.82
N GLY A 396 15.04 14.69 -33.32
CA GLY A 396 14.04 14.01 -32.50
C GLY A 396 14.58 12.82 -31.70
N ARG A 397 15.58 12.10 -32.21
CA ARG A 397 16.21 10.98 -31.50
C ARG A 397 16.95 11.42 -30.23
N ALA A 398 17.60 12.58 -30.25
CA ALA A 398 18.28 13.11 -29.07
C ALA A 398 17.28 13.38 -27.93
N LEU A 399 16.06 13.85 -28.27
CA LEU A 399 14.99 14.05 -27.28
C LEU A 399 14.55 12.73 -26.63
N THR A 400 14.43 11.66 -27.41
CA THR A 400 13.99 10.34 -26.90
C THR A 400 15.07 9.59 -26.12
N ASP A 401 16.35 9.84 -26.43
CA ASP A 401 17.47 9.22 -25.73
C ASP A 401 17.66 9.84 -24.33
N GLU A 402 17.41 11.14 -24.19
CA GLU A 402 17.50 11.86 -22.91
C GLU A 402 16.22 11.73 -22.06
N VAL A 403 15.03 11.71 -22.68
CA VAL A 403 13.75 11.64 -21.95
C VAL A 403 13.09 10.28 -22.15
N ARG A 404 13.02 9.51 -21.06
CA ARG A 404 12.25 8.26 -21.05
C ARG A 404 10.78 8.55 -20.80
N VAL A 405 9.96 8.29 -21.82
CA VAL A 405 8.50 8.27 -21.72
C VAL A 405 8.05 6.81 -21.75
N GLU A 406 7.08 6.44 -20.90
CA GLU A 406 6.50 5.11 -20.97
C GLU A 406 5.76 4.91 -22.31
N PRO A 407 5.95 3.76 -22.98
CA PRO A 407 5.29 3.50 -24.25
C PRO A 407 3.76 3.54 -24.11
N THR A 408 3.10 4.32 -24.95
CA THR A 408 1.62 4.43 -24.90
C THR A 408 0.93 3.20 -25.46
N GLY A 409 1.67 2.37 -26.21
CA GLY A 409 1.13 1.21 -26.91
C GLY A 409 0.53 1.53 -28.28
N ALA A 410 0.12 2.77 -28.52
CA ALA A 410 -0.54 3.21 -29.75
C ALA A 410 0.36 3.06 -30.99
N TYR A 411 1.68 3.15 -30.82
CA TYR A 411 2.64 3.16 -31.91
C TYR A 411 3.57 1.94 -31.94
N ARG A 412 3.25 0.84 -31.23
CA ARG A 412 4.14 -0.33 -31.06
C ARG A 412 4.74 -0.91 -32.35
N ASN A 413 4.03 -0.79 -33.47
CA ASN A 413 4.45 -1.33 -34.77
C ASN A 413 5.18 -0.31 -35.66
N HIS A 414 5.40 0.93 -35.20
CA HIS A 414 6.07 1.97 -35.96
C HIS A 414 7.58 1.99 -35.68
N ARG A 415 8.39 2.26 -36.72
CA ARG A 415 9.85 2.40 -36.57
C ARG A 415 10.24 3.51 -35.60
N ASP A 416 9.45 4.60 -35.56
CA ASP A 416 9.69 5.77 -34.71
C ASP A 416 8.81 5.76 -33.45
N ALA A 417 8.43 4.56 -32.96
CA ALA A 417 7.53 4.42 -31.80
C ALA A 417 7.95 5.29 -30.59
N PRO A 418 9.25 5.35 -30.18
CA PRO A 418 9.65 6.18 -29.05
C PRO A 418 9.37 7.67 -29.24
N LEU A 419 9.65 8.21 -30.43
CA LEU A 419 9.41 9.62 -30.74
C LEU A 419 7.92 9.93 -30.81
N ARG A 420 7.13 9.01 -31.38
CA ARG A 420 5.68 9.12 -31.47
C ARG A 420 5.02 9.09 -30.09
N ASP A 421 5.46 8.19 -29.20
CA ASP A 421 4.98 8.12 -27.82
C ASP A 421 5.29 9.41 -27.05
N LEU A 422 6.50 9.94 -27.21
CA LEU A 422 6.90 11.23 -26.63
C LEU A 422 6.03 12.38 -27.14
N LEU A 423 5.90 12.54 -28.47
CA LEU A 423 5.08 13.58 -29.06
C LEU A 423 3.59 13.45 -28.68
N HIS A 424 3.08 12.23 -28.55
CA HIS A 424 1.70 11.99 -28.14
C HIS A 424 1.40 12.52 -26.74
N VAL A 425 2.35 12.38 -25.79
CA VAL A 425 2.20 12.96 -24.45
C VAL A 425 2.27 14.49 -24.49
N VAL A 426 3.25 15.05 -25.21
CA VAL A 426 3.47 16.50 -25.29
C VAL A 426 2.29 17.22 -25.97
N VAL A 427 1.76 16.67 -27.08
CA VAL A 427 0.60 17.24 -27.79
C VAL A 427 -0.66 17.20 -26.92
N ARG A 428 -0.89 16.12 -26.16
CA ARG A 428 -2.02 16.04 -25.21
C ARG A 428 -1.90 17.08 -24.10
N ALA A 429 -0.72 17.22 -23.51
CA ALA A 429 -0.47 18.22 -22.48
C ALA A 429 -0.69 19.64 -23.03
N ALA A 430 -0.17 19.94 -24.22
CA ALA A 430 -0.36 21.22 -24.90
C ALA A 430 -1.84 21.51 -25.22
N ALA A 431 -2.61 20.51 -25.69
CA ALA A 431 -4.04 20.66 -25.94
C ALA A 431 -4.82 21.02 -24.65
N VAL A 432 -4.45 20.40 -23.53
CA VAL A 432 -5.05 20.71 -22.22
C VAL A 432 -4.61 22.09 -21.71
N GLN A 433 -3.33 22.43 -21.84
CA GLN A 433 -2.79 23.74 -21.46
C GLN A 433 -3.42 24.90 -22.25
N ALA A 434 -3.69 24.69 -23.55
CA ALA A 434 -4.39 25.65 -24.41
C ALA A 434 -5.91 25.71 -24.16
N SER A 435 -6.46 24.90 -23.25
CA SER A 435 -7.91 24.69 -23.08
C SER A 435 -8.62 24.20 -24.36
N ALA A 436 -7.88 23.65 -25.32
CA ALA A 436 -8.42 23.02 -26.52
C ALA A 436 -8.99 21.61 -26.22
N ALA A 437 -8.62 21.03 -25.08
CA ALA A 437 -9.18 19.79 -24.57
C ALA A 437 -9.19 19.74 -23.04
N ARG A 438 -10.02 18.87 -22.46
CA ARG A 438 -10.02 18.54 -21.04
C ARG A 438 -10.18 17.04 -20.81
N TRP A 439 -9.70 16.58 -19.68
CA TRP A 439 -9.90 15.20 -19.21
C TRP A 439 -11.31 15.05 -18.63
N GLN A 440 -12.05 14.05 -19.10
CA GLN A 440 -13.35 13.63 -18.55
C GLN A 440 -13.17 12.33 -17.77
N HIS A 441 -13.70 12.30 -16.55
CA HIS A 441 -13.68 11.13 -15.70
C HIS A 441 -14.48 9.95 -16.29
N SER A 442 -14.09 8.72 -15.95
CA SER A 442 -14.76 7.49 -16.35
C SER A 442 -14.46 6.37 -15.35
N TRP A 443 -15.51 5.67 -14.92
CA TRP A 443 -15.41 4.49 -14.07
C TRP A 443 -15.28 3.19 -14.86
N ASP A 444 -15.93 3.14 -16.03
CA ASP A 444 -15.99 1.99 -16.94
C ASP A 444 -14.76 1.86 -17.85
N GLY A 445 -13.86 2.85 -17.86
CA GLY A 445 -12.71 2.87 -18.75
C GLY A 445 -11.63 3.87 -18.32
N PRO A 446 -10.63 4.11 -19.18
CA PRO A 446 -9.70 5.21 -18.98
C PRO A 446 -10.43 6.56 -19.15
N ALA A 447 -9.98 7.57 -18.41
CA ALA A 447 -10.44 8.95 -18.62
C ALA A 447 -10.28 9.37 -20.08
N ARG A 448 -11.27 10.10 -20.60
CA ARG A 448 -11.34 10.48 -22.02
C ARG A 448 -10.88 11.91 -22.21
N LEU A 449 -10.14 12.16 -23.29
CA LEU A 449 -9.85 13.53 -23.72
C LEU A 449 -11.05 14.03 -24.51
N VAL A 450 -11.62 15.17 -24.15
CA VAL A 450 -12.78 15.76 -24.83
C VAL A 450 -12.50 17.22 -25.18
N GLY A 451 -13.01 17.69 -26.32
CA GLY A 451 -12.95 19.10 -26.68
C GLY A 451 -13.96 19.95 -25.88
N PRO A 452 -13.81 21.28 -25.85
CA PRO A 452 -14.79 22.17 -25.23
C PRO A 452 -16.19 22.05 -25.87
N ASP A 453 -16.26 22.01 -27.20
CA ASP A 453 -17.51 22.05 -27.98
C ASP A 453 -17.71 20.83 -28.92
N GLY A 454 -16.95 19.74 -28.71
CA GLY A 454 -16.98 18.61 -29.64
C GLY A 454 -15.88 17.57 -29.43
N PRO A 455 -15.50 16.80 -30.47
CA PRO A 455 -14.40 15.85 -30.37
C PRO A 455 -13.09 16.56 -30.00
N PRO A 456 -12.18 15.89 -29.26
CA PRO A 456 -10.88 16.46 -28.96
C PRO A 456 -10.05 16.65 -30.25
N PRO A 457 -8.98 17.47 -30.22
CA PRO A 457 -7.99 17.50 -31.30
C PRO A 457 -7.51 16.08 -31.64
N ASP A 458 -7.37 15.78 -32.94
CA ASP A 458 -6.85 14.48 -33.40
C ASP A 458 -5.34 14.41 -33.13
N VAL A 459 -5.01 13.93 -31.92
CA VAL A 459 -3.62 13.81 -31.45
C VAL A 459 -2.79 12.93 -32.39
N VAL A 460 -3.37 11.87 -32.95
CA VAL A 460 -2.63 10.95 -33.83
C VAL A 460 -2.24 11.68 -35.12
N ALA A 461 -3.18 12.38 -35.75
CA ALA A 461 -2.91 13.15 -36.96
C ALA A 461 -1.93 14.32 -36.73
N LEU A 462 -1.92 14.90 -35.52
CA LEU A 462 -0.96 15.92 -35.11
C LEU A 462 0.45 15.34 -34.93
N VAL A 463 0.57 14.18 -34.27
CA VAL A 463 1.85 13.45 -34.12
C VAL A 463 2.38 13.01 -35.49
N ASP A 464 1.54 12.50 -36.37
CA ASP A 464 1.94 12.12 -37.73
C ASP A 464 2.49 13.29 -38.54
N ALA A 465 1.86 14.46 -38.46
CA ALA A 465 2.35 15.67 -39.10
C ALA A 465 3.71 16.11 -38.54
N ALA A 466 3.89 16.04 -37.22
CA ALA A 466 5.15 16.40 -36.57
C ALA A 466 6.30 15.46 -36.98
N VAL A 467 6.06 14.15 -37.02
CA VAL A 467 7.07 13.14 -37.38
C VAL A 467 7.43 13.19 -38.87
N ALA A 468 6.52 13.66 -39.74
CA ALA A 468 6.82 13.83 -41.16
C ALA A 468 7.90 14.90 -41.43
N GLY A 469 8.33 15.66 -40.42
CA GLY A 469 9.40 16.65 -40.53
C GLY A 469 8.93 18.01 -41.06
N ASP A 470 7.62 18.21 -41.26
CA ASP A 470 7.03 19.48 -41.68
C ASP A 470 6.48 20.24 -40.45
N ALA A 471 7.37 20.97 -39.77
CA ALA A 471 6.99 21.74 -38.60
C ALA A 471 5.99 22.87 -38.92
N ALA A 472 5.97 23.40 -40.15
CA ALA A 472 5.02 24.42 -40.56
C ALA A 472 3.61 23.84 -40.69
N ALA A 473 3.48 22.67 -41.33
CA ALA A 473 2.20 21.97 -41.41
C ALA A 473 1.70 21.52 -40.03
N ALA A 474 2.59 21.03 -39.16
CA ALA A 474 2.23 20.67 -37.79
C ALA A 474 1.70 21.88 -36.99
N ARG A 475 2.38 23.04 -37.06
CA ARG A 475 1.91 24.29 -36.44
C ARG A 475 0.57 24.77 -36.99
N ALA A 476 0.39 24.71 -38.32
CA ALA A 476 -0.87 25.10 -38.94
C ALA A 476 -2.06 24.24 -38.45
N ARG A 477 -1.85 22.93 -38.30
CA ARG A 477 -2.86 22.02 -37.74
C ARG A 477 -3.16 22.31 -36.26
N LEU A 478 -2.12 22.54 -35.45
CA LEU A 478 -2.27 22.92 -34.05
C LEU A 478 -3.06 24.23 -33.89
N ALA A 479 -2.71 25.25 -34.68
CA ALA A 479 -3.41 26.54 -34.68
C ALA A 479 -4.88 26.39 -35.09
N GLY A 480 -5.19 25.51 -36.06
CA GLY A 480 -6.56 25.17 -36.44
C GLY A 480 -7.39 24.53 -35.31
N CYS A 481 -6.72 23.94 -34.31
CA CYS A 481 -7.33 23.43 -33.08
C CYS A 481 -7.30 24.43 -31.91
N GLY A 482 -6.88 25.68 -32.14
CA GLY A 482 -6.74 26.69 -31.08
C GLY A 482 -5.49 26.51 -30.20
N ILE A 483 -4.51 25.71 -30.63
CA ILE A 483 -3.27 25.46 -29.90
C ILE A 483 -2.15 26.30 -30.52
N ASP A 484 -1.72 27.35 -29.83
CA ASP A 484 -0.53 28.10 -30.20
C ASP A 484 0.73 27.38 -29.68
N ALA A 485 1.46 26.75 -30.61
CA ALA A 485 2.64 25.94 -30.31
C ALA A 485 3.77 26.72 -29.63
N ASP A 486 3.85 28.03 -29.83
CA ASP A 486 4.90 28.86 -29.27
C ASP A 486 4.49 29.49 -27.91
N ALA A 487 3.19 29.49 -27.59
CA ALA A 487 2.68 29.89 -26.28
C ALA A 487 2.62 28.74 -25.27
N VAL A 488 2.26 27.53 -25.71
CA VAL A 488 2.19 26.32 -24.85
C VAL A 488 3.56 25.65 -24.71
N GLY A 489 3.84 25.10 -23.54
CA GLY A 489 5.17 24.61 -23.23
C GLY A 489 5.40 24.36 -21.75
N GLN A 490 6.68 24.38 -21.39
CA GLN A 490 7.19 24.11 -20.04
C GLN A 490 6.41 24.85 -18.94
N VAL A 491 5.96 24.19 -17.89
CA VAL A 491 5.35 24.86 -16.72
C VAL A 491 6.32 24.86 -15.55
N ALA A 492 6.93 23.72 -15.25
CA ALA A 492 7.93 23.60 -14.18
C ALA A 492 9.36 23.88 -14.66
N GLU A 493 10.09 24.70 -13.91
CA GLU A 493 11.50 25.02 -14.17
C GLU A 493 12.46 23.89 -13.81
N ARG A 494 12.06 22.97 -12.92
CA ARG A 494 12.92 21.89 -12.40
C ARG A 494 12.21 20.56 -12.33
N GLY A 495 12.99 19.49 -12.36
CA GLY A 495 12.50 18.15 -12.08
C GLY A 495 11.98 17.99 -10.66
N THR A 496 11.03 17.08 -10.48
CA THR A 496 10.43 16.80 -9.16
C THR A 496 10.42 15.30 -8.88
N ALA A 497 10.31 14.92 -7.61
CA ALA A 497 10.31 13.52 -7.20
C ALA A 497 8.97 12.78 -7.46
N HIS A 498 7.97 13.44 -8.05
CA HIS A 498 6.68 12.80 -8.30
C HIS A 498 6.81 11.60 -9.25
N GLY A 499 6.02 10.55 -9.00
CA GLY A 499 6.12 9.28 -9.73
C GLY A 499 7.41 8.50 -9.49
N GLY A 500 8.35 9.04 -8.69
CA GLY A 500 9.64 8.40 -8.42
C GLY A 500 9.48 7.17 -7.53
N ARG A 501 9.85 6.00 -8.04
CA ARG A 501 9.82 4.75 -7.28
C ARG A 501 11.13 4.55 -6.53
N VAL A 502 11.04 4.24 -5.24
CA VAL A 502 12.21 3.94 -4.41
C VAL A 502 12.90 2.66 -4.90
N LEU A 503 14.09 2.82 -5.47
CA LEU A 503 14.95 1.72 -5.91
C LEU A 503 15.91 1.26 -4.82
N GLY A 504 16.18 2.08 -3.81
CA GLY A 504 17.08 1.72 -2.72
C GLY A 504 17.50 2.93 -1.92
N GLY A 505 18.46 2.74 -1.02
CA GLY A 505 19.01 3.83 -0.24
C GLY A 505 20.29 3.43 0.48
N ILE A 506 21.16 4.40 0.71
CA ILE A 506 22.46 4.22 1.35
C ILE A 506 22.67 5.34 2.36
N GLY A 507 23.09 5.01 3.57
CA GLY A 507 23.34 6.02 4.59
C GLY A 507 24.17 5.48 5.76
N PRO A 508 25.04 6.30 6.39
CA PRO A 508 25.33 7.68 6.03
C PRO A 508 26.32 7.80 4.86
N VAL A 509 26.01 8.67 3.90
CA VAL A 509 26.84 9.07 2.76
C VAL A 509 27.32 10.50 2.99
N ASP A 510 28.57 10.81 2.66
CA ASP A 510 29.06 12.18 2.63
C ASP A 510 28.62 12.85 1.32
N VAL A 511 27.76 13.86 1.43
CA VAL A 511 27.24 14.65 0.32
C VAL A 511 27.75 16.07 0.48
N ASP A 512 28.59 16.53 -0.44
CA ASP A 512 29.18 17.87 -0.43
C ASP A 512 29.82 18.23 0.94
N GLY A 513 30.39 17.23 1.65
CA GLY A 513 31.03 17.41 2.96
C GLY A 513 30.12 17.23 4.18
N ALA A 514 28.83 16.93 3.99
CA ALA A 514 27.86 16.75 5.07
C ALA A 514 27.19 15.36 5.05
N PRO A 515 26.92 14.75 6.21
CA PRO A 515 26.30 13.42 6.27
C PRO A 515 24.82 13.46 5.87
N HIS A 516 24.46 12.60 4.92
CA HIS A 516 23.08 12.39 4.47
C HIS A 516 22.78 10.90 4.35
N ASP A 517 21.51 10.54 4.50
CA ASP A 517 20.98 9.29 3.98
C ASP A 517 20.43 9.57 2.57
N VAL A 518 20.90 8.82 1.58
CA VAL A 518 20.59 9.04 0.16
C VAL A 518 19.59 7.98 -0.27
N VAL A 519 18.37 8.41 -0.61
CA VAL A 519 17.33 7.55 -1.18
C VAL A 519 17.38 7.67 -2.69
N HIS A 520 17.56 6.52 -3.37
CA HIS A 520 17.64 6.44 -4.82
C HIS A 520 16.25 6.14 -5.38
N LEU A 521 15.72 7.09 -6.17
CA LEU A 521 14.52 6.93 -6.97
C LEU A 521 14.90 6.64 -8.42
N ASP A 522 14.02 6.05 -9.21
CA ASP A 522 14.26 5.86 -10.64
C ASP A 522 14.39 7.17 -11.45
N ASN A 523 13.85 8.28 -10.93
CA ASN A 523 13.93 9.61 -11.53
C ASN A 523 14.92 10.59 -10.86
N GLY A 524 15.62 10.18 -9.80
CA GLY A 524 16.58 11.05 -9.11
C GLY A 524 17.05 10.58 -7.74
N LEU A 525 17.71 11.48 -7.01
CA LEU A 525 18.26 11.23 -5.67
C LEU A 525 17.63 12.18 -4.65
N LEU A 526 17.05 11.61 -3.58
CA LEU A 526 16.56 12.36 -2.44
C LEU A 526 17.62 12.32 -1.33
N LEU A 527 18.09 13.50 -0.92
CA LEU A 527 19.21 13.69 0.00
C LEU A 527 18.67 14.10 1.37
N LEU A 528 18.62 13.17 2.32
CA LEU A 528 18.07 13.39 3.66
C LEU A 528 19.22 13.72 4.63
N PRO A 529 19.34 14.96 5.16
CA PRO A 529 20.37 15.27 6.15
C PRO A 529 20.25 14.34 7.36
N CYS A 530 21.36 13.77 7.82
CA CYS A 530 21.35 12.80 8.92
C CYS A 530 22.42 13.07 9.96
N ASP A 531 22.19 12.60 11.20
CA ASP A 531 23.22 12.51 12.23
C ASP A 531 23.69 11.05 12.33
N PRO A 532 24.89 10.71 11.85
CA PRO A 532 25.42 9.34 11.89
C PRO A 532 25.48 8.74 13.29
N ARG A 533 25.46 9.56 14.35
CA ARG A 533 25.49 9.11 15.75
C ARG A 533 24.13 8.64 16.26
N LYS A 534 23.04 8.96 15.54
CA LYS A 534 21.66 8.65 15.92
C LYS A 534 21.12 7.51 15.07
N GLY A 535 21.30 6.27 15.53
CA GLY A 535 20.74 5.08 14.92
C GLY A 535 21.46 4.60 13.65
N VAL A 536 20.91 3.55 13.06
CA VAL A 536 21.45 2.86 11.87
C VAL A 536 20.84 3.49 10.60
N GLY A 537 21.61 3.63 9.52
CA GLY A 537 21.16 4.35 8.32
C GLY A 537 19.92 3.74 7.67
N ARG A 538 19.82 2.41 7.68
CA ARG A 538 18.64 1.67 7.19
C ARG A 538 17.36 2.05 7.94
N GLU A 539 17.42 2.15 9.26
CA GLU A 539 16.25 2.48 10.09
C GLU A 539 15.81 3.92 9.88
N ARG A 540 16.75 4.87 9.85
CA ARG A 540 16.44 6.28 9.59
C ARG A 540 15.73 6.47 8.24
N MET A 541 16.24 5.84 7.18
CA MET A 541 15.60 5.90 5.86
C MET A 541 14.21 5.26 5.86
N ALA A 542 14.04 4.10 6.50
CA ALA A 542 12.75 3.44 6.61
C ALA A 542 11.73 4.30 7.37
N THR A 543 12.16 4.93 8.48
CA THR A 543 11.32 5.87 9.24
C THR A 543 10.94 7.09 8.41
N ALA A 544 11.88 7.68 7.67
CA ALA A 544 11.59 8.83 6.82
C ALA A 544 10.57 8.48 5.72
N LEU A 545 10.77 7.36 5.02
CA LEU A 545 9.85 6.89 3.98
C LEU A 545 8.48 6.46 4.51
N ALA A 546 8.41 6.00 5.76
CA ALA A 546 7.14 5.72 6.43
C ALA A 546 6.42 6.99 6.91
N SER A 547 7.14 8.11 7.08
CA SER A 547 6.58 9.35 7.62
C SER A 547 5.85 10.21 6.59
N ALA A 548 6.21 10.10 5.30
CA ALA A 548 5.63 10.89 4.24
C ALA A 548 5.98 10.31 2.84
N PRO A 549 5.15 10.56 1.82
CA PRO A 549 5.50 10.26 0.43
C PRO A 549 6.79 10.97 -0.02
N VAL A 550 7.51 10.35 -0.96
CA VAL A 550 8.81 10.87 -1.48
C VAL A 550 8.73 12.29 -2.01
N VAL A 551 7.58 12.67 -2.61
CA VAL A 551 7.33 14.04 -3.08
C VAL A 551 7.28 15.05 -1.93
N ALA A 552 6.64 14.71 -0.81
CA ALA A 552 6.56 15.57 0.35
C ALA A 552 7.94 15.71 1.03
N LEU A 553 8.72 14.62 1.05
CA LEU A 553 10.11 14.66 1.51
C LEU A 553 10.98 15.53 0.60
N ALA A 554 10.82 15.44 -0.72
CA ALA A 554 11.54 16.25 -1.71
C ALA A 554 11.18 17.75 -1.66
N ARG A 555 10.05 18.13 -1.06
CA ARG A 555 9.74 19.54 -0.75
C ARG A 555 10.52 20.08 0.45
N ARG A 556 10.90 19.19 1.38
CA ARG A 556 11.58 19.53 2.64
C ARG A 556 13.10 19.34 2.56
N HIS A 557 13.56 18.54 1.61
CA HIS A 557 14.95 18.12 1.47
C HIS A 557 15.41 18.24 0.01
N ARG A 558 16.73 18.30 -0.21
CA ARG A 558 17.30 18.46 -1.55
C ARG A 558 17.00 17.21 -2.39
N PHE A 559 16.38 17.43 -3.55
CA PHE A 559 16.18 16.42 -4.58
C PHE A 559 17.02 16.77 -5.81
N VAL A 560 17.74 15.78 -6.35
CA VAL A 560 18.53 15.91 -7.57
C VAL A 560 17.87 15.04 -8.63
N ALA A 561 17.14 15.66 -9.55
CA ALA A 561 16.50 14.95 -10.65
C ALA A 561 17.57 14.46 -11.64
N PHE A 562 17.44 13.24 -12.15
CA PHE A 562 18.42 12.73 -13.12
C PHE A 562 18.40 13.49 -14.44
N GLU A 563 17.27 14.09 -14.82
CA GLU A 563 17.16 14.97 -15.98
C GLU A 563 17.91 16.31 -15.83
N ASP A 564 18.32 16.68 -14.61
CA ASP A 564 19.12 17.88 -14.36
C ASP A 564 20.63 17.54 -14.39
N VAL A 565 20.99 16.26 -14.40
CA VAL A 565 22.38 15.77 -14.45
C VAL A 565 22.86 15.78 -15.90
N ALA A 566 23.88 16.59 -16.19
CA ALA A 566 24.56 16.59 -17.48
C ALA A 566 25.42 15.34 -17.66
N HIS A 567 26.20 14.99 -16.64
CA HIS A 567 26.97 13.75 -16.61
C HIS A 567 27.36 13.34 -15.19
N ALA A 568 27.73 12.07 -15.02
CA ALA A 568 28.22 11.51 -13.78
C ALA A 568 29.63 10.93 -13.94
N GLU A 569 30.51 11.19 -12.98
CA GLU A 569 31.87 10.65 -12.93
C GLU A 569 32.02 9.72 -11.74
N VAL A 570 32.19 8.42 -12.00
CA VAL A 570 32.47 7.43 -10.97
C VAL A 570 33.97 7.36 -10.72
N HIS A 571 34.42 7.91 -9.60
CA HIS A 571 35.83 7.93 -9.19
C HIS A 571 36.27 6.61 -8.54
N LYS A 572 35.36 5.95 -7.84
CA LYS A 572 35.63 4.68 -7.16
C LYS A 572 34.37 3.84 -7.08
N ARG A 573 34.49 2.52 -7.32
CA ARG A 573 33.36 1.59 -7.20
C ARG A 573 33.05 1.20 -5.76
N THR A 574 34.07 0.95 -4.94
CA THR A 574 33.87 0.43 -3.57
C THR A 574 34.87 1.05 -2.58
N PRO A 575 34.38 1.77 -1.56
CA PRO A 575 33.03 2.29 -1.45
C PRO A 575 32.77 3.31 -2.58
N LEU A 576 31.54 3.35 -3.07
CA LEU A 576 31.17 4.17 -4.23
C LEU A 576 31.50 5.64 -3.98
N THR A 577 32.22 6.25 -4.92
CA THR A 577 32.46 7.69 -4.97
C THR A 577 32.08 8.18 -6.36
N VAL A 578 31.13 9.10 -6.43
CA VAL A 578 30.59 9.64 -7.67
C VAL A 578 30.38 11.14 -7.54
N THR A 579 30.66 11.86 -8.62
CA THR A 579 30.29 13.28 -8.75
C THR A 579 29.27 13.40 -9.88
N PHE A 580 28.12 14.00 -9.58
CA PHE A 580 27.13 14.38 -10.59
C PHE A 580 27.34 15.84 -10.94
N THR A 581 27.57 16.14 -12.22
CA THR A 581 27.62 17.51 -12.74
C THR A 581 26.27 17.84 -13.34
N LEU A 582 25.65 18.92 -12.89
CA LEU A 582 24.34 19.36 -13.37
C LEU A 582 24.49 20.27 -14.60
N HIS A 583 23.42 20.42 -15.37
CA HIS A 583 23.41 21.30 -16.55
C HIS A 583 23.65 22.78 -16.23
N ASP A 584 23.41 23.23 -14.99
CA ASP A 584 23.73 24.58 -14.53
C ASP A 584 25.20 24.78 -14.11
N GLY A 585 26.03 23.72 -14.24
CA GLY A 585 27.43 23.70 -13.87
C GLY A 585 27.71 23.39 -12.40
N SER A 586 26.68 23.30 -11.55
CA SER A 586 26.85 22.88 -10.16
C SER A 586 27.18 21.38 -10.06
N GLN A 587 27.78 20.98 -8.94
CA GLN A 587 28.18 19.60 -8.70
C GLN A 587 27.57 19.05 -7.41
N VAL A 588 27.32 17.74 -7.40
CA VAL A 588 26.91 16.96 -6.23
C VAL A 588 27.87 15.80 -6.06
N ALA A 589 28.73 15.88 -5.04
CA ALA A 589 29.71 14.85 -4.74
C ALA A 589 29.19 13.89 -3.67
N LEU A 590 29.06 12.61 -4.00
CA LEU A 590 28.65 11.53 -3.11
C LEU A 590 29.83 10.62 -2.80
N ARG A 591 30.15 10.49 -1.51
CA ARG A 591 31.20 9.61 -0.99
C ARG A 591 30.59 8.62 0.01
N VAL A 592 30.34 7.41 -0.46
CA VAL A 592 29.83 6.31 0.37
C VAL A 592 30.91 5.90 1.38
N ARG A 593 30.50 5.65 2.62
CA ARG A 593 31.39 5.20 3.69
C ARG A 593 31.41 3.67 3.77
N TRP A 594 32.51 3.09 4.23
CA TRP A 594 32.58 1.65 4.54
C TRP A 594 31.54 1.21 5.59
N SER A 595 31.16 2.13 6.48
CA SER A 595 30.15 1.93 7.51
C SER A 595 28.73 2.27 7.05
N SER A 596 28.48 2.43 5.75
CA SER A 596 27.14 2.78 5.26
C SER A 596 26.23 1.56 5.26
N ASP A 597 25.02 1.75 5.77
CA ASP A 597 23.95 0.77 5.70
C ASP A 597 23.16 0.93 4.40
N GLN A 598 22.61 -0.18 3.91
CA GLN A 598 21.74 -0.18 2.73
C GLN A 598 20.28 -0.38 3.16
N LEU A 599 19.37 0.42 2.59
CA LEU A 599 17.93 0.29 2.79
C LEU A 599 17.41 -1.07 2.29
N ALA A 600 17.89 -1.47 1.11
CA ALA A 600 17.64 -2.77 0.49
C ALA A 600 18.94 -3.38 -0.04
N LYS A 601 19.02 -4.71 -0.09
CA LYS A 601 20.18 -5.42 -0.67
C LYS A 601 20.41 -4.97 -2.12
N GLY A 602 21.64 -4.58 -2.45
CA GLY A 602 22.01 -4.11 -3.79
C GLY A 602 21.71 -2.64 -4.04
N SER A 603 21.49 -1.83 -3.00
CA SER A 603 21.27 -0.38 -3.15
C SER A 603 22.49 0.33 -3.74
N ASP A 604 23.71 -0.12 -3.37
CA ASP A 604 24.98 0.37 -3.92
C ASP A 604 25.11 0.06 -5.42
N ASP A 605 24.76 -1.17 -5.83
CA ASP A 605 24.78 -1.57 -7.24
C ASP A 605 23.82 -0.72 -8.07
N ARG A 606 22.60 -0.51 -7.58
CA ARG A 606 21.60 0.31 -8.27
C ARG A 606 22.06 1.76 -8.42
N LEU A 607 22.64 2.35 -7.38
CA LEU A 607 23.14 3.72 -7.43
C LEU A 607 24.32 3.84 -8.40
N HIS A 608 25.21 2.85 -8.42
CA HIS A 608 26.32 2.81 -9.37
C HIS A 608 25.83 2.64 -10.82
N ASP A 609 24.88 1.74 -11.07
CA ASP A 609 24.29 1.54 -12.40
C ASP A 609 23.56 2.80 -12.88
N ALA A 610 22.93 3.56 -11.98
CA ALA A 610 22.37 4.88 -12.31
C ALA A 610 23.48 5.87 -12.71
N ALA A 611 24.57 5.94 -11.94
CA ALA A 611 25.71 6.79 -12.29
C ALA A 611 26.37 6.39 -13.62
N LEU A 612 26.54 5.09 -13.90
CA LEU A 612 27.10 4.63 -15.17
C LEU A 612 26.21 4.97 -16.38
N ARG A 613 24.89 4.95 -16.21
CA ARG A 613 23.96 5.37 -17.27
C ARG A 613 24.05 6.86 -17.58
N LEU A 614 24.48 7.66 -16.61
CA LEU A 614 24.70 9.10 -16.75
C LEU A 614 26.17 9.43 -17.03
N ALA A 615 27.04 8.43 -17.21
CA ALA A 615 28.44 8.67 -17.56
C ALA A 615 28.52 9.25 -18.98
N PRO A 616 29.50 10.14 -19.26
CA PRO A 616 29.64 10.69 -20.59
C PRO A 616 29.85 9.56 -21.61
N THR A 617 29.03 9.53 -22.66
CA THR A 617 29.23 8.63 -23.79
C THR A 617 30.55 8.99 -24.45
N ALA A 618 31.49 8.02 -24.53
CA ALA A 618 32.72 8.22 -25.27
C ALA A 618 32.37 8.68 -26.70
N ALA A 619 32.86 9.86 -27.11
CA ALA A 619 32.71 10.30 -28.49
C ALA A 619 33.27 9.21 -29.41
N PRO A 620 32.59 8.87 -30.53
CA PRO A 620 33.21 7.99 -31.52
C PRO A 620 34.50 8.66 -31.98
N VAL A 621 35.61 7.96 -31.82
CA VAL A 621 36.91 8.37 -32.35
C VAL A 621 36.72 8.50 -33.86
N GLY A 622 36.87 9.72 -34.36
CA GLY A 622 36.62 10.09 -35.76
C GLY A 622 37.57 9.43 -36.76
#